data_AF-A0A7W0ITI0-F1
#
_entry.id   AF-A0A7W0ITI0-F1
#
_cell.length_a   1.000
_cell.length_b   1.000
_cell.length_c   1.000
_cell.angle_alpha   90.00
_cell.angle_beta   90.00
_cell.angle_gamma   90.00
#
_symmetry.space_group_name_H-M   'P 1'
#
loop_
_entity.id
_entity.type
_entity.pdbx_description
1 polymer ?
#
loop_
_entity_poly.entity_id
_entity_poly.type
_entity_poly.pdbx_seq_one_letter_code
_entity_poly.pdbx_strand_id
1 'polypeptide(L)'
;MSAESVATEQTINFISLFIHGLGQFTGVFLGVLAGTAVTLLVQFLIRKKDEKNQIENLRFELEINLKKIHEWRDELTKYRNTVNGDSLITYFGYFKLSSFIGVTVFQLHNSGTLYKYLTHELIGQLQEVFNDFSLNGENFLNNQIRQRKDTLVNLNESGNEELWQKQLKPEVVRDIDFWEQKFKTHENTIKNTIQALNK
;
A
#
# COMPACT_ATOMS: atom_id res chain seq x y z
N MET A 1 63.86 4.53 -58.00
CA MET A 1 62.82 3.66 -57.39
C MET A 1 62.03 3.04 -58.53
N SER A 2 61.95 1.70 -58.59
CA SER A 2 61.15 1.01 -59.61
C SER A 2 59.66 1.18 -59.28
N ALA A 3 58.81 1.20 -60.31
CA ALA A 3 57.35 1.31 -60.14
C ALA A 3 56.78 0.21 -59.22
N GLU A 4 57.46 -0.93 -59.14
CA GLU A 4 57.15 -2.07 -58.29
C GLU A 4 57.35 -1.77 -56.78
N SER A 5 58.35 -0.97 -56.41
CA SER A 5 58.57 -0.59 -55.00
C SER A 5 57.49 0.36 -54.48
N VAL A 6 57.01 1.26 -55.35
CA VAL A 6 55.96 2.24 -55.01
C VAL A 6 54.58 1.55 -54.85
N ALA A 7 54.27 0.59 -55.71
CA ALA A 7 53.01 -0.19 -55.63
C ALA A 7 52.95 -1.05 -54.36
N THR A 8 54.08 -1.64 -53.95
CA THR A 8 54.17 -2.46 -52.75
C THR A 8 53.99 -1.62 -51.48
N GLU A 9 54.61 -0.44 -51.43
CA GLU A 9 54.52 0.50 -50.30
C GLU A 9 53.10 1.10 -50.15
N GLN A 10 52.42 1.41 -51.27
CA GLN A 10 51.03 1.85 -51.25
C GLN A 10 50.06 0.76 -50.74
N THR A 11 50.31 -0.50 -51.12
CA THR A 11 49.46 -1.63 -50.69
C THR A 11 49.61 -1.91 -49.19
N ILE A 12 50.84 -1.85 -48.66
CA ILE A 12 51.11 -2.01 -47.21
C ILE A 12 50.48 -0.87 -46.40
N ASN A 13 50.56 0.37 -46.88
CA ASN A 13 49.92 1.52 -46.23
C ASN A 13 48.38 1.40 -46.22
N PHE A 14 47.78 0.91 -47.31
CA PHE A 14 46.33 0.68 -47.38
C PHE A 14 45.86 -0.40 -46.41
N ILE A 15 46.59 -1.53 -46.32
CA ILE A 15 46.29 -2.61 -45.38
C ILE A 15 46.47 -2.14 -43.92
N SER A 16 47.51 -1.37 -43.62
CA SER A 16 47.72 -0.78 -42.29
C SER A 16 46.60 0.19 -41.90
N LEU A 17 46.13 1.04 -42.83
CA LEU A 17 44.99 1.94 -42.61
C LEU A 17 43.68 1.16 -42.41
N PHE A 18 43.49 0.08 -43.15
CA PHE A 18 42.31 -0.78 -43.04
C PHE A 18 42.28 -1.57 -41.72
N ILE A 19 43.42 -2.10 -41.28
CA ILE A 19 43.56 -2.80 -39.99
C ILE A 19 43.40 -1.82 -38.81
N HIS A 20 43.99 -0.63 -38.88
CA HIS A 20 43.80 0.40 -37.87
C HIS A 20 42.34 0.90 -37.83
N GLY A 21 41.70 1.08 -38.99
CA GLY A 21 40.28 1.42 -39.09
C GLY A 21 39.39 0.36 -38.46
N LEU A 22 39.54 -0.91 -38.84
CA LEU A 22 38.79 -2.04 -38.27
C LEU A 22 39.04 -2.21 -36.76
N GLY A 23 40.27 -2.01 -36.28
CA GLY A 23 40.61 -2.03 -34.85
C GLY A 23 39.91 -0.93 -34.05
N GLN A 24 39.79 0.28 -34.63
CA GLN A 24 39.05 1.38 -34.00
C GLN A 24 37.53 1.14 -34.01
N PHE A 25 36.97 0.63 -35.12
CA PHE A 25 35.53 0.30 -35.18
C PHE A 25 35.14 -0.83 -34.22
N THR A 26 35.96 -1.88 -34.10
CA THR A 26 35.73 -2.96 -33.14
C THR A 26 35.90 -2.50 -31.69
N GLY A 27 36.88 -1.62 -31.39
CA GLY A 27 37.06 -1.03 -30.07
C GLY A 27 35.92 -0.10 -29.63
N VAL A 28 35.41 0.75 -30.54
CA VAL A 28 34.24 1.60 -30.28
C VAL A 28 32.97 0.76 -30.11
N PHE A 29 32.78 -0.27 -30.95
CA PHE A 29 31.63 -1.17 -30.85
C PHE A 29 31.64 -1.98 -29.55
N LEU A 30 32.78 -2.54 -29.16
CA LEU A 30 32.95 -3.23 -27.87
C LEU A 30 32.81 -2.28 -26.68
N GLY A 31 33.28 -1.04 -26.81
CA GLY A 31 33.11 0.00 -25.80
C GLY A 31 31.65 0.38 -25.58
N VAL A 32 30.85 0.52 -26.66
CA VAL A 32 29.41 0.77 -26.58
C VAL A 32 28.68 -0.42 -25.96
N LEU A 33 28.98 -1.65 -26.38
CA LEU A 33 28.38 -2.86 -25.81
C LEU A 33 28.71 -3.03 -24.31
N ALA A 34 29.97 -2.81 -23.93
CA ALA A 34 30.41 -2.85 -22.53
C ALA A 34 29.75 -1.73 -21.70
N GLY A 35 29.65 -0.52 -22.25
CA GLY A 35 28.95 0.60 -21.64
C GLY A 35 27.46 0.29 -21.40
N THR A 36 26.76 -0.20 -22.42
CA THR A 36 25.35 -0.63 -22.30
C THR A 36 25.18 -1.74 -21.28
N ALA A 37 26.05 -2.76 -21.29
CA ALA A 37 26.00 -3.86 -20.34
C ALA A 37 26.18 -3.38 -18.88
N VAL A 38 27.16 -2.51 -18.63
CA VAL A 38 27.39 -1.91 -17.30
C VAL A 38 26.20 -1.05 -16.88
N THR A 39 25.65 -0.22 -17.78
CA THR A 39 24.46 0.59 -17.48
C THR A 39 23.27 -0.29 -17.11
N LEU A 40 22.99 -1.35 -17.87
CA LEU A 40 21.91 -2.29 -17.56
C LEU A 40 22.12 -2.98 -16.21
N LEU A 41 23.34 -3.38 -15.89
CA LEU A 41 23.67 -4.02 -14.62
C LEU A 41 23.51 -3.06 -13.44
N VAL A 42 24.00 -1.81 -13.56
CA VAL A 42 23.83 -0.79 -12.53
C VAL A 42 22.35 -0.47 -12.31
N GLN A 43 21.57 -0.30 -13.39
CA GLN A 43 20.13 -0.08 -13.30
C GLN A 43 19.42 -1.25 -12.62
N PHE A 44 19.82 -2.49 -12.91
CA PHE A 44 19.26 -3.68 -12.27
C PHE A 44 19.54 -3.69 -10.75
N LEU A 45 20.77 -3.37 -10.34
CA LEU A 45 21.16 -3.31 -8.93
C LEU A 45 20.41 -2.21 -8.17
N ILE A 46 20.31 -1.02 -8.75
CA ILE A 46 19.55 0.10 -8.17
C ILE A 46 18.08 -0.30 -8.00
N ARG A 47 17.46 -0.85 -9.06
CA ARG A 47 16.07 -1.30 -9.02
C ARG A 47 15.81 -2.36 -7.95
N LYS A 48 16.71 -3.33 -7.80
CA LYS A 48 16.62 -4.35 -6.74
C LYS A 48 16.70 -3.73 -5.34
N LYS A 49 17.57 -2.74 -5.14
CA LYS A 49 17.69 -2.04 -3.86
C LYS A 49 16.44 -1.21 -3.57
N ASP A 50 15.93 -0.48 -4.56
CA ASP A 50 14.73 0.34 -4.42
C ASP A 50 13.50 -0.53 -4.12
N GLU A 51 13.35 -1.66 -4.80
CA GLU A 51 12.29 -2.63 -4.53
C GLU A 51 12.35 -3.13 -3.08
N LYS A 52 13.54 -3.49 -2.57
CA LYS A 52 13.71 -3.89 -1.17
C LYS A 52 13.27 -2.77 -0.20
N ASN A 53 13.71 -1.55 -0.44
CA ASN A 53 13.34 -0.40 0.41
C ASN A 53 11.83 -0.14 0.38
N GLN A 54 11.19 -0.29 -0.78
CA GLN A 54 9.73 -0.13 -0.90
C GLN A 54 8.96 -1.20 -0.12
N ILE A 55 9.44 -2.45 -0.10
CA ILE A 55 8.84 -3.52 0.68
C ILE A 55 9.02 -3.28 2.20
N GLU A 56 10.18 -2.77 2.62
CA GLU A 56 10.41 -2.36 4.02
C GLU A 56 9.49 -1.19 4.42
N ASN A 57 9.34 -0.19 3.56
CA ASN A 57 8.41 0.93 3.78
C ASN A 57 6.95 0.46 3.84
N LEU A 58 6.56 -0.47 2.95
CA LEU A 58 5.23 -1.07 2.97
C LEU A 58 4.96 -1.76 4.31
N ARG A 59 5.93 -2.54 4.80
CA ARG A 59 5.82 -3.22 6.10
C ARG A 59 5.62 -2.23 7.22
N PHE A 60 6.46 -1.19 7.27
CA PHE A 60 6.35 -0.13 8.27
C PHE A 60 4.99 0.58 8.23
N GLU A 61 4.48 0.89 7.03
CA GLU A 61 3.16 1.50 6.82
C GLU A 61 2.04 0.60 7.38
N LEU A 62 2.08 -0.70 7.08
CA LEU A 62 1.13 -1.69 7.59
C LEU A 62 1.20 -1.86 9.11
N GLU A 63 2.40 -1.82 9.70
CA GLU A 63 2.58 -1.86 11.16
C GLU A 63 2.00 -0.63 11.86
N ILE A 64 2.16 0.57 11.29
CA ILE A 64 1.51 1.78 11.80
C ILE A 64 0.00 1.64 11.72
N ASN A 65 -0.50 1.14 10.60
CA ASN A 65 -1.92 0.95 10.40
C ASN A 65 -2.54 -0.08 11.37
N LEU A 66 -1.80 -1.13 11.75
CA LEU A 66 -2.25 -2.04 12.80
C LEU A 66 -2.48 -1.33 14.14
N LYS A 67 -1.59 -0.41 14.52
CA LYS A 67 -1.75 0.38 15.75
C LYS A 67 -3.02 1.22 15.71
N LYS A 68 -3.34 1.84 14.58
CA LYS A 68 -4.58 2.61 14.39
C LYS A 68 -5.82 1.73 14.52
N ILE A 69 -5.80 0.51 13.97
CA ILE A 69 -6.91 -0.43 14.14
C ILE A 69 -7.11 -0.78 15.62
N HIS A 70 -6.02 -1.00 16.37
CA HIS A 70 -6.11 -1.22 17.82
C HIS A 70 -6.73 -0.02 18.54
N GLU A 71 -6.29 1.20 18.23
CA GLU A 71 -6.87 2.43 18.79
C GLU A 71 -8.37 2.55 18.47
N TRP A 72 -8.80 2.22 17.24
CA TRP A 72 -10.22 2.22 16.88
C TRP A 72 -11.00 1.11 17.57
N ARG A 73 -10.42 -0.07 17.80
CA ARG A 73 -11.07 -1.13 18.58
C ARG A 73 -11.24 -0.73 20.05
N ASP A 74 -10.27 -0.03 20.63
CA ASP A 74 -10.38 0.52 21.98
C ASP A 74 -11.49 1.59 22.04
N GLU A 75 -11.57 2.46 21.04
CA GLU A 75 -12.63 3.46 20.94
C GLU A 75 -14.02 2.82 20.76
N LEU A 76 -14.12 1.76 19.95
CA LEU A 76 -15.35 0.96 19.81
C LEU A 76 -15.75 0.28 21.12
N THR A 77 -14.78 -0.15 21.92
CA THR A 77 -15.04 -0.69 23.26
C THR A 77 -15.61 0.37 24.19
N LYS A 78 -15.08 1.60 24.17
CA LYS A 78 -15.66 2.73 24.92
C LYS A 78 -17.09 3.01 24.46
N TYR A 79 -17.33 2.99 23.15
CA TYR A 79 -18.67 3.14 22.58
C TYR A 79 -19.64 2.05 23.05
N ARG A 80 -19.20 0.78 23.05
CA ARG A 80 -20.00 -0.34 23.59
C ARG A 80 -20.33 -0.15 25.07
N ASN A 81 -19.37 0.31 25.86
CA ASN A 81 -19.56 0.52 27.29
C ASN A 81 -20.57 1.65 27.58
N THR A 82 -20.56 2.74 26.81
CA THR A 82 -21.56 3.81 26.98
C THR A 82 -22.96 3.35 26.59
N VAL A 83 -23.09 2.55 25.53
CA VAL A 83 -24.37 1.94 25.12
C VAL A 83 -24.90 0.98 26.20
N ASN A 84 -24.03 0.11 26.72
CA ASN A 84 -24.41 -0.85 27.76
C ASN A 84 -24.83 -0.17 29.06
N GLY A 85 -24.12 0.90 29.44
CA GLY A 85 -24.43 1.72 30.61
C GLY A 85 -25.52 2.78 30.38
N ASP A 86 -26.33 2.65 29.32
CA ASP A 86 -27.46 3.54 29.01
C ASP A 86 -27.08 5.04 28.95
N SER A 87 -25.85 5.33 28.53
CA SER A 87 -25.24 6.67 28.50
C SER A 87 -24.75 7.04 27.09
N LEU A 88 -25.38 6.52 26.05
CA LEU A 88 -25.00 6.78 24.64
C LEU A 88 -24.88 8.28 24.32
N ILE A 89 -25.72 9.14 24.92
CA ILE A 89 -25.69 10.59 24.69
C ILE A 89 -24.33 11.21 25.09
N THR A 90 -23.67 10.65 26.11
CA THR A 90 -22.38 11.15 26.64
C THR A 90 -21.16 10.61 25.90
N TYR A 91 -21.35 9.79 24.86
CA TYR A 91 -20.25 9.35 24.00
C TYR A 91 -19.81 10.47 23.04
N PHE A 92 -18.53 10.83 23.08
CA PHE A 92 -17.93 11.88 22.24
C PHE A 92 -16.75 11.39 21.38
N GLY A 93 -16.58 10.06 21.29
CA GLY A 93 -15.52 9.47 20.48
C GLY A 93 -15.69 9.73 18.99
N TYR A 94 -14.59 9.65 18.25
CA TYR A 94 -14.55 9.86 16.81
C TYR A 94 -13.60 8.87 16.14
N PHE A 95 -14.07 8.22 15.07
CA PHE A 95 -13.27 7.24 14.33
C PHE A 95 -12.62 7.87 13.12
N LYS A 96 -11.34 8.24 13.22
CA LYS A 96 -10.59 8.86 12.11
C LYS A 96 -10.02 7.83 11.12
N LEU A 97 -10.90 7.06 10.48
CA LEU A 97 -10.50 5.98 9.56
C LEU A 97 -9.68 6.48 8.36
N SER A 98 -9.96 7.69 7.86
CA SER A 98 -9.23 8.33 6.75
C SER A 98 -7.75 8.59 7.03
N SER A 99 -7.32 8.48 8.29
CA SER A 99 -5.90 8.57 8.64
C SER A 99 -5.10 7.31 8.26
N PHE A 100 -5.75 6.26 7.75
CA PHE A 100 -5.09 5.06 7.26
C PHE A 100 -4.14 5.39 6.10
N ILE A 101 -2.90 4.88 6.16
CA ILE A 101 -1.86 5.23 5.18
C ILE A 101 -1.81 4.14 4.11
N GLY A 102 -1.87 4.52 2.83
CA GLY A 102 -1.85 3.58 1.70
C GLY A 102 -0.84 3.91 0.60
N VAL A 103 0.01 4.91 0.81
CA VAL A 103 0.83 5.49 -0.26
C VAL A 103 1.73 4.43 -0.89
N THR A 104 2.41 3.64 -0.07
CA THR A 104 3.34 2.61 -0.55
C THR A 104 2.58 1.45 -1.19
N VAL A 105 1.44 1.06 -0.64
CA VAL A 105 0.58 0.01 -1.22
C VAL A 105 0.15 0.39 -2.63
N PHE A 106 -0.38 1.60 -2.84
CA PHE A 106 -0.85 2.04 -4.15
C PHE A 106 0.28 2.15 -5.17
N GLN A 107 1.46 2.64 -4.74
CA GLN A 107 2.64 2.70 -5.60
C GLN A 107 3.10 1.30 -6.04
N LEU A 108 3.16 0.34 -5.11
CA LEU A 108 3.58 -1.03 -5.37
C LEU A 108 2.54 -1.80 -6.20
N HIS A 109 1.25 -1.54 -6.00
CA HIS A 109 0.18 -2.10 -6.80
C HIS A 109 0.26 -1.60 -8.26
N ASN A 110 0.37 -0.30 -8.46
CA ASN A 110 0.41 0.32 -9.80
C ASN A 110 1.66 -0.06 -10.60
N SER A 111 2.80 -0.26 -9.93
CA SER A 111 4.02 -0.74 -10.57
C SER A 111 4.05 -2.25 -10.86
N GLY A 112 3.04 -2.99 -10.39
CA GLY A 112 2.97 -4.44 -10.49
C GLY A 112 3.90 -5.19 -9.52
N THR A 113 4.71 -4.48 -8.72
CA THR A 113 5.64 -5.08 -7.76
C THR A 113 4.92 -5.86 -6.67
N LEU A 114 3.74 -5.42 -6.25
CA LEU A 114 2.95 -6.08 -5.20
C LEU A 114 2.63 -7.55 -5.53
N TYR A 115 2.38 -7.86 -6.81
CA TYR A 115 2.07 -9.22 -7.30
C TYR A 115 3.25 -10.20 -7.19
N LYS A 116 4.48 -9.70 -6.98
CA LYS A 116 5.64 -10.56 -6.74
C LYS A 116 5.67 -11.13 -5.32
N TYR A 117 5.01 -10.45 -4.38
CA TYR A 117 5.09 -10.75 -2.95
C TYR A 117 3.76 -11.23 -2.36
N LEU A 118 2.64 -10.76 -2.91
CA LEU A 118 1.30 -11.07 -2.41
C LEU A 118 0.51 -11.86 -3.45
N THR A 119 -0.35 -12.75 -2.96
CA THR A 119 -1.34 -13.45 -3.80
C THR A 119 -2.44 -12.49 -4.25
N HIS A 120 -3.10 -12.80 -5.37
CA HIS A 120 -4.26 -12.04 -5.82
C HIS A 120 -5.35 -11.90 -4.76
N GLU A 121 -5.56 -12.96 -3.97
CA GLU A 121 -6.52 -12.96 -2.85
C GLU A 121 -6.14 -11.95 -1.76
N LEU A 122 -4.88 -11.95 -1.31
CA LEU A 122 -4.41 -10.99 -0.30
C LEU A 122 -4.46 -9.55 -0.82
N ILE A 123 -4.18 -9.33 -2.11
CA ILE A 123 -4.32 -8.00 -2.73
C ILE A 123 -5.79 -7.55 -2.70
N GLY A 124 -6.73 -8.44 -3.05
CA GLY A 124 -8.16 -8.14 -2.98
C GLY A 124 -8.62 -7.80 -1.56
N GLN A 125 -8.24 -8.61 -0.57
CA GLN A 125 -8.55 -8.34 0.83
C GLN A 125 -7.94 -7.01 1.31
N LEU A 126 -6.71 -6.69 0.88
CA LEU A 126 -6.08 -5.43 1.22
C LEU A 126 -6.81 -4.23 0.60
N GLN A 127 -7.31 -4.35 -0.63
CA GLN A 127 -8.15 -3.32 -1.27
C GLN A 127 -9.44 -3.06 -0.48
N GLU A 128 -10.09 -4.11 0.04
CA GLU A 128 -11.27 -3.96 0.90
C GLU A 128 -10.93 -3.18 2.18
N VAL A 129 -9.80 -3.49 2.82
CA VAL A 129 -9.29 -2.73 3.98
C VAL A 129 -9.18 -1.24 3.65
N PHE A 130 -8.55 -0.90 2.51
CA PHE A 130 -8.37 0.50 2.09
C PHE A 130 -9.68 1.21 1.77
N ASN A 131 -10.63 0.52 1.14
CA ASN A 131 -11.93 1.09 0.82
C ASN A 131 -12.74 1.39 2.09
N ASP A 132 -12.69 0.49 3.07
CA ASP A 132 -13.38 0.67 4.35
C ASP A 132 -12.69 1.71 5.24
N PHE A 133 -11.36 1.76 5.23
CA PHE A 133 -10.59 2.78 5.96
C PHE A 133 -10.33 4.03 5.12
N SER A 134 -11.40 4.52 4.50
CA SER A 134 -11.44 5.74 3.72
C SER A 134 -12.25 6.82 4.42
N LEU A 135 -12.25 8.03 3.85
CA LEU A 135 -13.15 9.10 4.28
C LEU A 135 -14.63 8.69 4.22
N ASN A 136 -15.00 7.84 3.26
CA ASN A 136 -16.37 7.36 3.14
C ASN A 136 -16.73 6.41 4.29
N GLY A 137 -15.84 5.49 4.64
CA GLY A 137 -16.05 4.61 5.79
C GLY A 137 -16.06 5.37 7.11
N GLU A 138 -15.17 6.35 7.26
CA GLU A 138 -15.15 7.29 8.40
C GLU A 138 -16.49 8.02 8.53
N ASN A 139 -16.98 8.62 7.44
CA ASN A 139 -18.25 9.31 7.43
C ASN A 139 -19.41 8.36 7.74
N PHE A 140 -19.41 7.15 7.17
CA PHE A 140 -20.47 6.17 7.39
C PHE A 140 -20.57 5.76 8.87
N LEU A 141 -19.45 5.38 9.50
CA LEU A 141 -19.41 5.00 10.92
C LEU A 141 -19.82 6.17 11.82
N ASN A 142 -19.20 7.34 11.67
CA ASN A 142 -19.47 8.47 12.55
C ASN A 142 -20.89 9.05 12.35
N ASN A 143 -21.43 9.04 11.13
CA ASN A 143 -22.82 9.43 10.88
C ASN A 143 -23.81 8.42 11.46
N GLN A 144 -23.53 7.12 11.38
CA GLN A 144 -24.36 6.09 12.02
C GLN A 144 -24.44 6.37 13.53
N ILE A 145 -23.30 6.56 14.20
CA ILE A 145 -23.25 6.89 15.63
C ILE A 145 -24.06 8.16 15.94
N ARG A 146 -23.86 9.23 15.15
CA ARG A 146 -24.60 10.49 15.33
C ARG A 146 -26.11 10.27 15.20
N GLN A 147 -26.56 9.57 14.17
CA GLN A 147 -27.97 9.26 13.95
C GLN A 147 -28.56 8.46 15.12
N ARG A 148 -27.82 7.49 15.67
CA ARG A 148 -28.28 6.74 16.87
C ARG A 148 -28.45 7.66 18.08
N LYS A 149 -27.51 8.59 18.29
CA LYS A 149 -27.61 9.60 19.37
C LYS A 149 -28.81 10.52 19.17
N ASP A 150 -28.98 11.07 17.97
CA ASP A 150 -30.08 11.98 17.66
C ASP A 150 -31.44 11.29 17.83
N THR A 151 -31.53 10.02 17.41
CA THR A 151 -32.75 9.20 17.61
C THR A 151 -33.04 9.00 19.09
N LEU A 152 -32.03 8.72 19.91
CA LEU A 152 -32.21 8.56 21.35
C LEU A 152 -32.67 9.87 22.03
N VAL A 153 -32.12 11.02 21.62
CA VAL A 153 -32.58 12.33 22.11
C VAL A 153 -34.07 12.53 21.81
N ASN A 154 -34.48 12.28 20.56
CA ASN A 154 -35.88 12.41 20.15
C ASN A 154 -36.82 11.47 20.92
N LEU A 155 -36.37 10.23 21.21
CA LEU A 155 -37.14 9.28 22.01
C LEU A 155 -37.34 9.78 23.44
N ASN A 156 -36.28 10.31 24.07
CA ASN A 156 -36.34 10.86 25.42
C ASN A 156 -37.27 12.09 25.48
N GLU A 157 -37.15 13.02 24.53
CA GLU A 157 -38.01 14.21 24.45
C GLU A 157 -39.48 13.86 24.22
N SER A 158 -39.76 12.75 23.51
CA SER A 158 -41.11 12.27 23.23
C SER A 158 -41.70 11.39 24.34
N GLY A 159 -40.97 11.15 25.44
CA GLY A 159 -41.40 10.25 26.53
C GLY A 159 -41.45 8.76 26.14
N ASN A 160 -40.81 8.38 25.03
CA ASN A 160 -40.81 7.01 24.49
C ASN A 160 -39.53 6.24 24.88
N GLU A 161 -39.06 6.42 26.12
CA GLU A 161 -37.81 5.82 26.62
C GLU A 161 -37.82 4.28 26.53
N GLU A 162 -38.98 3.64 26.57
CA GLU A 162 -39.08 2.18 26.42
C GLU A 162 -38.62 1.67 25.04
N LEU A 163 -38.69 2.51 24.00
CA LEU A 163 -38.22 2.17 22.65
C LEU A 163 -36.70 2.10 22.58
N TRP A 164 -35.98 2.78 23.47
CA TRP A 164 -34.53 2.62 23.59
C TRP A 164 -34.18 1.18 23.90
N GLN A 165 -34.77 0.61 24.95
CA GLN A 165 -34.45 -0.76 25.39
C GLN A 165 -34.97 -1.82 24.41
N LYS A 166 -36.17 -1.62 23.85
CA LYS A 166 -36.83 -2.62 22.99
C LYS A 166 -36.31 -2.66 21.55
N GLN A 167 -35.84 -1.53 21.02
CA GLN A 167 -35.53 -1.41 19.58
C GLN A 167 -34.16 -0.79 19.32
N LEU A 168 -33.92 0.44 19.76
CA LEU A 168 -32.74 1.19 19.35
C LEU A 168 -31.45 0.60 19.93
N LYS A 169 -31.40 0.24 21.21
CA LYS A 169 -30.22 -0.35 21.85
C LYS A 169 -29.78 -1.66 21.18
N PRO A 170 -30.67 -2.64 20.90
CA PRO A 170 -30.32 -3.81 20.10
C PRO A 170 -29.75 -3.48 18.71
N GLU A 171 -30.27 -2.46 18.03
CA GLU A 171 -29.72 -2.02 16.73
C GLU A 171 -28.31 -1.44 16.88
N VAL A 172 -28.07 -0.60 17.88
CA VAL A 172 -26.74 -0.05 18.15
C VAL A 172 -25.74 -1.17 18.49
N VAL A 173 -26.16 -2.15 19.30
CA VAL A 173 -25.30 -3.31 19.62
C VAL A 173 -24.95 -4.10 18.35
N ARG A 174 -25.91 -4.30 17.44
CA ARG A 174 -25.64 -4.96 16.15
C ARG A 174 -24.67 -4.16 15.28
N ASP A 175 -24.81 -2.84 15.24
CA ASP A 175 -23.88 -1.95 14.54
C ASP A 175 -22.46 -2.10 15.11
N ILE A 176 -22.32 -2.15 16.45
CA ILE A 176 -21.05 -2.38 17.13
C ILE A 176 -20.45 -3.75 16.78
N ASP A 177 -21.23 -4.82 16.87
CA ASP A 177 -20.77 -6.18 16.57
C ASP A 177 -20.28 -6.28 15.12
N PHE A 178 -20.98 -5.63 14.18
CA PHE A 178 -20.57 -5.53 12.79
C PHE A 178 -19.17 -4.88 12.66
N TRP A 179 -18.97 -3.72 13.29
CA TRP A 179 -17.69 -3.00 13.23
C TRP A 179 -16.56 -3.73 13.94
N GLU A 180 -16.84 -4.42 15.04
CA GLU A 180 -15.85 -5.21 15.75
C GLU A 180 -15.35 -6.37 14.88
N GLN A 181 -16.27 -7.09 14.25
CA GLN A 181 -15.91 -8.16 13.32
C GLN A 181 -15.15 -7.63 12.10
N LYS A 182 -15.51 -6.45 11.61
CA LYS A 182 -14.85 -5.78 10.49
C LYS A 182 -13.42 -5.37 10.83
N PHE A 183 -13.20 -4.70 11.96
CA PHE A 183 -11.85 -4.36 12.43
C PHE A 183 -10.98 -5.59 12.68
N LYS A 184 -11.55 -6.66 13.26
CA LYS A 184 -10.82 -7.92 13.47
C LYS A 184 -10.40 -8.58 12.16
N THR A 185 -11.28 -8.58 11.17
CA THR A 185 -10.99 -9.12 9.83
C THR A 185 -9.86 -8.32 9.18
N HIS A 186 -9.95 -7.00 9.20
CA HIS A 186 -8.95 -6.11 8.62
C HIS A 186 -7.59 -6.19 9.33
N GLU A 187 -7.59 -6.33 10.65
CA GLU A 187 -6.38 -6.59 11.44
C GLU A 187 -5.69 -7.89 10.99
N ASN A 188 -6.45 -8.96 10.81
CA ASN A 188 -5.92 -10.24 10.34
C ASN A 188 -5.36 -10.15 8.92
N THR A 189 -6.07 -9.46 8.01
CA THR A 189 -5.60 -9.21 6.64
C THR A 189 -4.25 -8.50 6.64
N ILE A 190 -4.09 -7.45 7.46
CA ILE A 190 -2.82 -6.72 7.54
C ILE A 190 -1.71 -7.60 8.13
N LYS A 191 -2.00 -8.35 9.21
CA LYS A 191 -1.02 -9.29 9.80
C LYS A 191 -0.56 -10.34 8.79
N ASN A 192 -1.49 -10.94 8.06
CA ASN A 192 -1.19 -11.92 7.02
C ASN A 192 -0.36 -11.32 5.88
N THR A 193 -0.67 -10.06 5.51
CA THR A 193 0.09 -9.32 4.50
C THR A 193 1.53 -9.10 4.97
N ILE A 194 1.74 -8.61 6.19
CA ILE A 194 3.09 -8.44 6.77
C ILE A 194 3.86 -9.76 6.78
N GLN A 195 3.21 -10.86 7.18
CA GLN A 195 3.84 -12.19 7.16
C GLN A 195 4.23 -12.64 5.76
N ALA A 196 3.41 -12.37 4.74
CA ALA A 196 3.73 -12.68 3.35
C ALA A 196 4.94 -11.89 2.84
N LEU A 197 5.09 -10.62 3.25
CA LEU A 197 6.23 -9.76 2.92
C LEU A 197 7.54 -10.15 3.63
N ASN A 198 7.52 -11.11 4.55
CA ASN A 198 8.70 -11.62 5.27
C ASN A 198 9.30 -12.89 4.66
N LYS A 199 8.65 -13.47 3.64
CA LYS A 199 9.12 -14.66 2.92
C LYS A 199 10.10 -14.26 1.82
#